data_AF-A0A6N4SXV6-F1
#
_entry.id   AF-A0A6N4SXV6-F1
#
_cell.length_a   1.000
_cell.length_b   1.000
_cell.length_c   1.000
_cell.angle_alpha   90.00
_cell.angle_beta   90.00
_cell.angle_gamma   90.00
#
_symmetry.space_group_name_H-M   'P 1'
#
loop_
_entity.id
_entity.type
_entity.pdbx_description
1 polymer ?
#
loop_
_entity_poly.entity_id
_entity_poly.type
_entity_poly.pdbx_seq_one_letter_code
_entity_poly.pdbx_strand_id
1 'polypeptide(L)'
;MPKDVNRKFNADGSVRSFAGNTFVGHIEQQGAGFQGFDTLLNVYREVPKYSFKEKIALLPPSSYHITVFVGVNDEDRNTPRWRDGLDRATPINKITSETTKLLKSRKKTHYAPFEFILDDIPL
;
A
#
# COMPACT_ATOMS: atom_id res chain seq x y z
N MET A 1 17.66 10.55 9.25
CA MET A 1 16.70 10.73 8.14
C MET A 1 15.53 9.79 8.34
N PRO A 2 14.32 10.07 7.81
CA PRO A 2 13.20 9.15 7.88
C PRO A 2 13.55 7.78 7.28
N LYS A 3 13.05 6.69 7.89
CA LYS A 3 13.44 5.30 7.60
C LYS A 3 13.29 4.87 6.13
N ASP A 4 12.38 5.51 5.39
CA ASP A 4 12.03 5.12 4.03
C ASP A 4 12.72 5.98 2.96
N VAL A 5 13.53 6.97 3.37
CA VAL A 5 14.46 7.69 2.47
C VAL A 5 15.57 6.74 2.03
N ASN A 6 15.86 6.73 0.73
CA ASN A 6 16.75 5.78 0.02
C ASN A 6 16.30 4.31 0.05
N ARG A 7 15.10 4.03 0.57
CA ARG A 7 14.47 2.71 0.55
C ARG A 7 13.25 2.69 -0.37
N LYS A 8 12.21 3.44 -0.03
CA LYS A 8 10.99 3.58 -0.84
C LYS A 8 10.94 4.87 -1.65
N PHE A 9 11.63 5.89 -1.16
CA PHE A 9 11.66 7.23 -1.77
C PHE A 9 13.11 7.69 -1.91
N ASN A 10 13.37 8.53 -2.90
CA ASN A 10 14.60 9.30 -2.99
C ASN A 10 14.55 10.48 -2.00
N ALA A 11 15.69 11.13 -1.79
CA ALA A 11 15.78 12.28 -0.87
C ALA A 11 14.94 13.50 -1.32
N ASP A 12 14.60 13.58 -2.61
CA ASP A 12 13.71 14.60 -3.20
C ASP A 12 12.21 14.23 -3.11
N GLY A 13 11.87 13.11 -2.45
CA GLY A 13 10.50 12.62 -2.32
C GLY A 13 9.97 11.82 -3.51
N SER A 14 10.73 11.68 -4.60
CA SER A 14 10.32 10.83 -5.72
C SER A 14 10.32 9.35 -5.35
N VAL A 15 9.41 8.58 -5.93
CA VAL A 15 9.27 7.15 -5.65
C VAL A 15 10.43 6.34 -6.21
N ARG A 16 10.86 5.32 -5.47
CA ARG A 16 11.83 4.30 -5.93
C ARG A 16 11.09 3.01 -6.25
N SER A 17 11.71 2.18 -7.09
CA SER A 17 11.22 0.82 -7.30
C SER A 17 11.22 0.06 -5.96
N PHE A 18 10.07 -0.46 -5.57
CA PHE A 18 9.88 -1.25 -4.35
C PHE A 18 8.94 -2.41 -4.69
N ALA A 19 9.49 -3.44 -5.33
CA ALA A 19 8.70 -4.55 -5.81
C ALA A 19 8.24 -5.45 -4.65
N GLY A 20 6.96 -5.79 -4.67
CA GLY A 20 6.33 -6.65 -3.67
C GLY A 20 4.94 -7.10 -4.07
N ASN A 21 4.26 -7.77 -3.16
CA ASN A 21 2.84 -8.06 -3.24
C ASN A 21 2.14 -7.71 -1.93
N THR A 22 0.85 -7.46 -2.01
CA THR A 22 0.01 -7.05 -0.88
C THR A 22 -1.46 -7.30 -1.21
N PHE A 23 -2.32 -7.27 -0.21
CA PHE A 23 -3.77 -7.34 -0.35
C PHE A 23 -4.35 -6.00 0.04
N VAL A 24 -5.06 -5.37 -0.90
CA VAL A 24 -5.54 -3.99 -0.75
C VAL A 24 -7.01 -3.89 -1.07
N GLY A 25 -7.72 -3.06 -0.30
CA GLY A 25 -9.02 -2.52 -0.67
C GLY A 25 -8.81 -1.10 -1.19
N HIS A 26 -9.00 -0.88 -2.48
CA HIS A 26 -8.95 0.48 -3.03
C HIS A 26 -10.12 1.29 -2.48
N ILE A 27 -9.87 2.56 -2.20
CA ILE A 27 -10.95 3.50 -1.87
C ILE A 27 -11.79 3.70 -3.13
N GLU A 28 -13.11 3.74 -2.99
CA GLU A 28 -14.00 3.99 -4.11
C GLU A 28 -13.73 5.37 -4.71
N GLN A 29 -13.23 5.38 -5.95
CA GLN A 29 -12.86 6.62 -6.64
C GLN A 29 -14.03 7.23 -7.42
N GLN A 30 -15.18 6.54 -7.45
CA GLN A 30 -16.40 6.92 -8.16
C GLN A 30 -17.61 6.27 -7.48
N GLY A 31 -18.82 6.77 -7.74
CA GLY A 31 -20.05 6.18 -7.24
C GLY A 31 -20.38 6.55 -5.80
N ALA A 32 -21.12 5.67 -5.11
CA ALA A 32 -21.72 5.98 -3.81
C ALA A 32 -20.68 6.19 -2.68
N GLY A 33 -19.52 5.52 -2.71
CA GLY A 33 -18.44 5.69 -1.72
C GLY A 33 -17.39 6.75 -2.08
N PHE A 34 -17.62 7.58 -3.11
CA PHE A 34 -16.65 8.57 -3.58
C PHE A 34 -16.24 9.61 -2.53
N GLN A 35 -17.11 9.93 -1.56
CA GLN A 35 -16.88 11.01 -0.60
C GLN A 35 -15.57 10.87 0.18
N GLY A 36 -15.19 9.64 0.55
CA GLY A 36 -13.93 9.38 1.24
C GLY A 36 -12.71 9.69 0.35
N PHE A 37 -12.78 9.32 -0.92
CA PHE A 37 -11.75 9.64 -1.89
C PHE A 37 -11.65 11.15 -2.16
N ASP A 38 -12.78 11.85 -2.32
CA ASP A 38 -12.78 13.30 -2.56
C ASP A 38 -12.16 14.08 -1.40
N THR A 39 -12.41 13.63 -0.16
CA THR A 39 -11.79 14.21 1.04
C THR A 39 -10.26 14.10 1.00
N LEU A 40 -9.74 12.91 0.67
CA LEU A 40 -8.29 12.70 0.51
C LEU A 40 -7.72 13.48 -0.68
N LEU A 41 -8.49 13.63 -1.75
CA LEU A 41 -8.11 14.41 -2.92
C LEU A 41 -7.97 15.89 -2.59
N ASN A 42 -8.80 16.42 -1.70
CA ASN A 42 -8.65 17.78 -1.18
C ASN A 42 -7.33 17.94 -0.43
N VAL A 43 -6.94 16.98 0.42
CA VAL A 43 -5.61 17.00 1.06
C VAL A 43 -4.49 17.01 0.01
N TYR A 44 -4.57 16.16 -1.01
CA TYR A 44 -3.59 16.12 -2.10
C TYR A 44 -3.47 17.46 -2.85
N ARG A 45 -4.58 18.18 -3.05
CA ARG A 45 -4.63 19.50 -3.69
C ARG A 45 -4.10 20.62 -2.78
N GLU A 46 -4.31 20.52 -1.47
CA GLU A 46 -3.94 21.56 -0.51
C GLU A 46 -2.46 21.49 -0.10
N VAL A 47 -1.91 20.30 0.16
CA VAL A 47 -0.53 20.14 0.67
C VAL A 47 0.53 20.88 -0.19
N PRO A 48 0.49 20.87 -1.54
CA PRO A 48 1.45 21.60 -2.36
C PRO A 48 1.48 23.12 -2.16
N LYS A 49 0.47 23.71 -1.51
CA LYS A 49 0.41 25.15 -1.22
C LYS A 49 1.23 25.55 0.00
N TYR A 50 1.65 24.58 0.82
CA TYR A 50 2.37 24.85 2.06
C TYR A 50 3.88 24.71 1.91
N SER A 51 4.63 25.51 2.68
CA SER A 51 6.10 25.47 2.68
C SER A 51 6.67 24.13 3.15
N PHE A 52 5.91 23.34 3.90
CA PHE A 52 6.33 22.02 4.36
C PHE A 52 6.17 20.93 3.29
N LYS A 53 5.68 21.22 2.07
CA LYS A 53 5.45 20.19 1.04
C LYS A 53 6.69 19.32 0.77
N GLU A 54 7.88 19.93 0.82
CA GLU A 54 9.17 19.24 0.62
C GLU A 54 9.52 18.23 1.71
N LYS A 55 8.72 18.17 2.79
CA LYS A 55 8.87 17.21 3.89
C LYS A 55 7.95 15.99 3.75
N ILE A 56 7.08 15.95 2.74
CA ILE A 56 6.07 14.91 2.55
C ILE A 56 6.10 14.43 1.09
N ALA A 57 6.23 13.12 0.88
CA ALA A 57 6.04 12.51 -0.42
C ALA A 57 4.57 12.09 -0.60
N LEU A 58 3.80 12.84 -1.39
CA LEU A 58 2.42 12.48 -1.73
C LEU A 58 2.40 11.39 -2.81
N LEU A 59 1.66 10.31 -2.55
CA LEU A 59 1.42 9.27 -3.55
C LEU A 59 0.29 9.69 -4.52
N PRO A 60 0.31 9.18 -5.78
CA PRO A 60 -0.77 9.44 -6.72
C PRO A 60 -2.14 9.03 -6.16
N PRO A 61 -3.19 9.87 -6.26
CA PRO A 61 -4.51 9.54 -5.73
C PRO A 61 -5.07 8.22 -6.24
N SER A 62 -4.78 7.86 -7.50
CA SER A 62 -5.20 6.59 -8.09
C SER A 62 -4.71 5.35 -7.32
N SER A 63 -3.67 5.49 -6.49
CA SER A 63 -3.10 4.43 -5.67
C SER A 63 -3.70 4.33 -4.27
N TYR A 64 -4.66 5.17 -3.86
CA TYR A 64 -5.17 5.18 -2.49
C TYR A 64 -5.94 3.90 -2.15
N HIS A 65 -5.53 3.29 -1.03
CA HIS A 65 -6.05 2.01 -0.58
C HIS A 65 -5.84 1.82 0.91
N ILE A 66 -6.58 0.87 1.47
CA ILE A 66 -6.31 0.27 2.78
C ILE A 66 -5.57 -1.04 2.54
N THR A 67 -4.43 -1.23 3.19
CA THR A 67 -3.73 -2.53 3.19
C THR A 67 -4.43 -3.45 4.18
N VAL A 68 -4.99 -4.56 3.70
CA VAL A 68 -5.68 -5.56 4.51
C VAL A 68 -4.70 -6.60 5.04
N PHE A 69 -3.80 -7.08 4.17
CA PHE A 69 -2.71 -7.98 4.55
C PHE A 69 -1.43 -7.59 3.82
N VAL A 70 -0.34 -7.52 4.57
CA VAL A 70 0.99 -7.26 4.02
C VAL A 70 1.54 -8.55 3.42
N GLY A 71 2.05 -8.49 2.20
CA GLY A 71 2.78 -9.59 1.56
C GLY A 71 4.30 -9.43 1.72
N VAL A 72 5.05 -9.90 0.72
CA VAL A 72 6.53 -9.80 0.71
C VAL A 72 7.00 -8.67 -0.20
N ASN A 73 8.22 -8.17 0.03
CA ASN A 73 8.89 -7.19 -0.82
C ASN A 73 10.40 -7.42 -0.90
N ASP A 74 11.03 -6.95 -1.97
CA ASP A 74 12.45 -7.18 -2.25
C ASP A 74 13.40 -6.66 -1.16
N GLU A 75 13.10 -5.49 -0.60
CA GLU A 75 13.93 -4.84 0.42
C GLU A 75 13.97 -5.61 1.74
N ASP A 76 12.96 -6.44 2.02
CA ASP A 76 12.82 -7.15 3.29
C ASP A 76 13.34 -8.60 3.26
N ARG A 77 13.95 -9.05 2.15
CA ARG A 77 14.47 -10.43 1.95
C ARG A 77 15.38 -10.95 3.06
N ASN A 78 16.14 -10.06 3.70
CA ASN A 78 17.09 -10.39 4.75
C ASN A 78 16.61 -9.97 6.15
N THR A 79 15.32 -9.70 6.31
CA THR A 79 14.72 -9.27 7.58
C THR A 79 13.82 -10.37 8.15
N PRO A 80 13.47 -10.33 9.45
CA PRO A 80 12.49 -11.24 10.05
C PRO A 80 11.08 -11.14 9.43
N ARG A 81 10.82 -10.16 8.56
CA ARG A 81 9.54 -10.03 7.83
C ARG A 81 9.49 -10.94 6.60
N TRP A 82 10.63 -11.46 6.13
CA TRP A 82 10.64 -12.41 5.05
C TRP A 82 10.05 -13.74 5.53
N ARG A 83 9.21 -14.35 4.71
CA ARG A 83 8.51 -15.58 5.07
C ARG A 83 9.50 -16.74 5.23
N ASP A 84 9.43 -17.45 6.35
CA ASP A 84 10.19 -18.67 6.57
C ASP A 84 9.89 -19.73 5.49
N GLY A 85 10.94 -20.40 5.03
CA GLY A 85 10.86 -21.41 3.97
C GLY A 85 10.73 -20.86 2.54
N LEU A 86 10.67 -19.54 2.36
CA LEU A 86 10.70 -18.92 1.03
C LEU A 86 12.15 -18.59 0.62
N ASP A 87 12.60 -19.16 -0.49
CA ASP A 87 13.95 -18.88 -0.99
C ASP A 87 14.12 -17.38 -1.31
N ARG A 88 15.13 -16.77 -0.69
CA ARG A 88 15.50 -15.35 -0.82
C ARG A 88 15.96 -14.98 -2.22
N ALA A 89 16.32 -15.93 -3.08
CA ALA A 89 16.64 -15.67 -4.48
C ALA A 89 15.39 -15.69 -5.39
N THR A 90 14.23 -16.16 -4.90
CA THR A 90 13.03 -16.28 -5.73
C THR A 90 12.53 -14.90 -6.16
N PRO A 91 12.36 -14.61 -7.46
CA PRO A 91 11.82 -13.34 -7.95
C PRO A 91 10.40 -13.05 -7.43
N ILE A 92 10.10 -11.78 -7.10
CA ILE A 92 8.79 -11.38 -6.54
C ILE A 92 7.63 -11.79 -7.45
N ASN A 93 7.75 -11.65 -8.78
CA ASN A 93 6.70 -12.02 -9.73
C ASN A 93 6.38 -13.53 -9.69
N LYS A 94 7.38 -14.38 -9.45
CA LYS A 94 7.19 -15.82 -9.26
C LYS A 94 6.47 -16.10 -7.95
N ILE A 95 6.88 -15.46 -6.85
CA ILE A 95 6.20 -15.56 -5.54
C ILE A 95 4.73 -15.14 -5.65
N THR A 96 4.46 -14.02 -6.33
CA THR A 96 3.10 -13.53 -6.59
C THR A 96 2.29 -14.54 -7.40
N SER A 97 2.88 -15.14 -8.44
CA SER A 97 2.22 -16.15 -9.28
C SER A 97 1.87 -17.41 -8.49
N GLU A 98 2.79 -17.91 -7.66
CA GLU A 98 2.58 -19.09 -6.81
C GLU A 98 1.53 -18.81 -5.73
N THR A 99 1.61 -17.65 -5.07
CA THR A 99 0.61 -17.21 -4.09
C THR A 99 -0.77 -17.12 -4.72
N THR A 100 -0.88 -16.56 -5.93
CA THR A 100 -2.13 -16.48 -6.67
C THR A 100 -2.71 -17.86 -6.99
N LYS A 101 -1.86 -18.82 -7.41
CA LYS A 101 -2.29 -20.21 -7.65
C LYS A 101 -2.84 -20.85 -6.38
N LEU A 102 -2.13 -20.67 -5.25
CA LEU A 102 -2.57 -21.18 -3.95
C LEU A 102 -3.93 -20.59 -3.57
N LEU A 103 -4.10 -19.27 -3.63
CA LEU A 103 -5.36 -18.60 -3.31
C LEU A 103 -6.53 -19.11 -4.16
N LYS A 104 -6.33 -19.32 -5.46
CA LYS A 104 -7.35 -19.87 -6.37
C LYS A 104 -7.75 -21.31 -6.03
N SER A 105 -6.83 -22.10 -5.47
CA SER A 105 -7.09 -23.48 -5.06
C SER A 105 -7.78 -23.62 -3.71
N ARG A 106 -7.82 -22.54 -2.89
CA ARG A 106 -8.47 -22.60 -1.57
C ARG A 106 -9.98 -22.77 -1.74
N LYS A 107 -10.58 -23.57 -0.85
CA LYS A 107 -12.05 -23.64 -0.74
C LYS A 107 -12.59 -22.24 -0.51
N LYS A 108 -13.52 -21.80 -1.37
CA LYS A 108 -14.17 -20.50 -1.22
C LYS A 108 -14.88 -20.44 0.13
N THR A 109 -14.41 -19.57 1.00
CA THR A 109 -15.05 -19.22 2.26
C THR A 109 -15.85 -17.96 2.05
N HIS A 110 -17.10 -17.94 2.52
CA HIS A 110 -17.92 -16.73 2.50
C HIS A 110 -17.62 -15.98 3.79
N TYR A 111 -17.02 -14.80 3.66
CA TYR A 111 -16.87 -13.86 4.76
C TYR A 111 -17.90 -12.74 4.58
N ALA A 112 -18.45 -12.26 5.68
CA ALA A 112 -19.24 -11.03 5.63
C ALA A 112 -18.35 -9.88 5.13
N PRO A 113 -18.89 -8.94 4.34
CA PRO A 113 -18.23 -7.67 4.08
C PRO A 113 -17.87 -6.98 5.39
N PHE A 114 -16.82 -6.18 5.37
CA PHE A 114 -16.41 -5.33 6.48
C PHE A 114 -16.15 -3.92 5.99
N GLU A 115 -16.44 -2.96 6.84
CA GLU A 115 -16.31 -1.54 6.56
C GLU A 115 -15.16 -0.97 7.37
N PHE A 116 -14.39 -0.08 6.76
CA PHE A 116 -13.44 0.76 7.47
C PHE A 116 -14.06 2.14 7.60
N ILE A 117 -14.27 2.55 8.84
CA ILE A 117 -14.74 3.88 9.18
C ILE A 117 -13.51 4.63 9.67
N LEU A 118 -13.29 5.85 9.16
CA LEU A 118 -12.28 6.72 9.71
C LEU A 118 -12.71 7.06 11.13
N ASP A 119 -11.87 6.79 12.12
CA ASP A 119 -12.13 7.23 13.49
C ASP A 119 -12.29 8.75 13.47
N ASP A 120 -13.35 9.26 14.13
CA ASP A 120 -13.45 10.68 14.42
C ASP A 120 -12.27 11.04 15.31
N ILE A 121 -11.26 11.70 14.75
CA ILE A 121 -10.18 12.31 15.53
C ILE A 121 -10.75 13.63 16.04
N PRO A 122 -11.02 13.79 17.35
CA PRO A 122 -11.39 15.10 17.87
C PRO A 122 -10.22 16.05 17.58
N LEU A 123 -10.51 17.13 16.86
CA LEU A 123 -9.57 18.24 16.65
C LEU A 123 -9.31 18.98 17.97
#